data_AF-A0A3N7IUB8-F1
#
_entry.id   AF-A0A3N7IUB8-F1
#
_cell.length_a   1.000
_cell.length_b   1.000
_cell.length_c   1.000
_cell.angle_alpha   90.00
_cell.angle_beta   90.00
_cell.angle_gamma   90.00
#
_symmetry.space_group_name_H-M   'P 1'
#
loop_
_entity.id
_entity.type
_entity.pdbx_description
1 polymer ?
#
loop_
_entity_poly.entity_id
_entity_poly.type
_entity_poly.pdbx_seq_one_letter_code
_entity_poly.pdbx_strand_id
1 'polypeptide(L)' 'PGSVGQPRDGVPGAAYAIYRPRARAVELRRVAYDAEPVAERMRASGFPERLVKRLLMPA' A
#
# COMPACT_ATOMS: atom_id res chain seq x y z
N PRO A 1 9.74 -3.41 4.84
CA PRO A 1 10.12 -2.59 3.67
C PRO A 1 8.99 -1.61 3.27
N GLY A 2 8.20 -1.15 4.24
CA GLY A 2 6.87 -0.57 4.00
C GLY A 2 5.78 -1.64 3.88
N SER A 3 4.65 -1.29 3.27
CA SER A 3 3.48 -2.14 3.03
C SER A 3 3.05 -2.06 1.57
N VAL A 4 2.78 -3.22 0.96
CA VAL A 4 2.33 -3.29 -0.45
C VAL A 4 0.87 -2.88 -0.58
N GLY A 5 -0.01 -3.40 0.29
CA GLY A 5 -1.46 -3.25 0.13
C GLY A 5 -2.10 -2.11 0.92
N GLN A 6 -1.54 -1.74 2.07
CA GLN A 6 -2.08 -0.63 2.88
C GLN A 6 -0.92 0.08 3.61
N PRO A 7 -0.23 1.01 2.94
CA PRO A 7 0.74 1.91 3.57
C PRO A 7 0.11 2.66 4.74
N ARG A 8 0.93 3.00 5.75
CA ARG A 8 0.52 3.71 6.98
C ARG A 8 1.49 4.83 7.35
N ASP A 9 2.23 5.29 6.35
CA ASP A 9 3.25 6.32 6.46
C ASP A 9 2.81 7.62 5.79
N GLY A 10 1.50 7.82 5.56
CA GLY A 10 0.96 8.99 4.88
C GLY A 10 1.25 9.09 3.37
N VAL A 11 2.07 8.19 2.82
CA VAL A 11 2.45 8.21 1.40
C VAL A 11 1.69 7.13 0.63
N PRO A 12 0.96 7.48 -0.45
CA PRO A 12 0.21 6.51 -1.25
C PRO A 12 1.11 5.63 -2.13
N GLY A 13 0.56 4.53 -2.64
CA GLY A 13 1.27 3.57 -3.49
C GLY A 13 1.91 2.41 -2.71
N ALA A 14 2.15 1.30 -3.40
CA ALA A 14 2.69 0.09 -2.79
C ALA A 14 4.17 0.28 -2.47
N ALA A 15 4.56 0.05 -1.22
CA ALA A 15 5.95 0.15 -0.77
C ALA A 15 6.58 -1.25 -0.63
N TYR A 16 7.78 -1.40 -1.20
CA TYR A 16 8.55 -2.63 -1.17
C TYR A 16 10.06 -2.33 -1.17
N ALA A 17 10.89 -3.37 -1.06
CA ALA A 17 12.34 -3.23 -1.13
C ALA A 17 12.97 -4.28 -2.03
N ILE A 18 14.07 -3.90 -2.66
CA ILE A 18 14.97 -4.80 -3.36
C ILE A 18 16.21 -4.97 -2.49
N TYR A 19 16.48 -6.20 -2.04
CA TYR A 19 17.69 -6.54 -1.31
C TYR A 19 18.75 -7.06 -2.27
N ARG A 20 19.95 -6.47 -2.23
CA ARG A 20 21.12 -6.86 -3.04
C ARG A 20 22.20 -7.44 -2.12
N PRO A 21 22.23 -8.77 -1.90
CA PRO A 21 23.07 -9.39 -0.87
C PRO A 21 24.58 -9.21 -1.11
N ARG A 22 25.03 -9.32 -2.37
CA ARG A 22 26.45 -9.12 -2.72
C ARG A 22 26.95 -7.70 -2.43
N ALA A 23 26.09 -6.71 -2.65
CA ALA A 23 26.39 -5.30 -2.38
C ALA A 23 26.06 -4.90 -0.93
N ARG A 24 25.50 -5.81 -0.12
CA ARG A 24 24.95 -5.53 1.22
C ARG A 24 24.04 -4.29 1.25
N ALA A 25 23.25 -4.11 0.20
CA ALA A 25 22.44 -2.91 0.00
C ALA A 25 20.94 -3.23 -0.03
N VAL A 26 20.13 -2.28 0.44
CA VAL A 26 18.67 -2.32 0.36
C VAL A 26 18.20 -1.07 -0.37
N GLU A 27 17.38 -1.26 -1.39
CA GLU A 27 16.75 -0.20 -2.17
C GLU A 27 15.26 -0.17 -1.86
N LEU A 28 14.76 0.92 -1.28
CA LEU A 28 13.33 1.11 -1.03
C LEU A 28 12.66 1.67 -2.28
N ARG A 29 11.53 1.09 -2.67
CA ARG A 29 10.78 1.50 -3.85
C ARG A 29 9.30 1.65 -3.54
N ARG A 30 8.67 2.47 -4.37
CA ARG A 30 7.24 2.76 -4.31
C ARG A 30 6.66 2.79 -5.72
N VAL A 31 5.47 2.23 -5.88
CA VAL A 31 4.75 2.22 -7.16
C VAL A 31 3.30 2.65 -6.94
N ALA A 32 2.83 3.60 -7.74
CA ALA A 32 1.44 4.02 -7.73
C ALA A 32 0.56 2.88 -8.26
N TYR A 33 -0.63 2.73 -7.70
CA TYR A 33 -1.65 1.80 -8.18
C TYR A 33 -3.03 2.41 -7.95
N ASP A 34 -3.99 2.00 -8.76
CA ASP A 34 -5.39 2.37 -8.58
C ASP A 34 -6.02 1.51 -7.48
N ALA A 35 -6.34 2.15 -6.35
CA ALA A 35 -6.95 1.50 -5.20
C ALA A 35 -8.48 1.46 -5.28
N GLU A 36 -9.11 2.18 -6.21
CA GLU A 36 -10.57 2.30 -6.24
C GLU A 36 -11.30 0.98 -6.52
N PRO A 37 -10.86 0.14 -7.47
CA PRO A 37 -11.50 -1.15 -7.69
C PRO A 37 -11.41 -2.10 -6.47
N VAL A 38 -10.44 -1.87 -5.58
CA VAL A 38 -10.32 -2.62 -4.32
C VAL A 38 -11.26 -2.04 -3.27
N ALA A 39 -11.32 -0.71 -3.16
CA ALA A 39 -12.24 -0.02 -2.27
C ALA A 39 -13.72 -0.36 -2.57
N GLU A 40 -14.10 -0.41 -3.85
CA GLU A 40 -15.44 -0.85 -4.27
C GLU A 40 -15.75 -2.29 -3.83
N ARG A 41 -14.81 -3.22 -4.04
CA ARG A 41 -14.96 -4.61 -3.59
C ARG A 41 -15.07 -4.73 -2.08
N MET A 42 -14.31 -3.92 -1.34
CA MET A 42 -14.41 -3.86 0.13
C MET A 42 -15.80 -3.39 0.57
N ARG A 43 -16.33 -2.32 -0.05
CA ARG A 43 -17.69 -1.82 0.24
C ARG A 43 -18.75 -2.88 -0.08
N ALA A 44 -18.67 -3.51 -1.25
CA ALA A 44 -19.59 -4.58 -1.66
C ALA A 44 -19.54 -5.80 -0.71
N SER A 45 -18.39 -6.04 -0.08
CA SER A 45 -18.19 -7.13 0.89
C SER A 45 -18.54 -6.73 2.33
N GLY A 46 -19.11 -5.53 2.55
CA GLY A 46 -19.56 -5.08 3.88
C GLY A 46 -18.42 -4.69 4.83
N PHE A 47 -17.24 -4.34 4.32
CA PHE A 47 -16.15 -3.87 5.18
C PHE A 47 -16.51 -2.53 5.83
N PRO A 48 -16.06 -2.28 7.07
CA PRO A 48 -16.23 -0.97 7.70
C PRO A 48 -15.63 0.16 6.86
N GLU A 49 -16.37 1.27 6.67
CA GLU A 49 -15.96 2.41 5.85
C GLU A 49 -14.61 3.01 6.28
N ARG A 50 -14.27 2.93 7.58
CA ARG A 50 -12.95 3.35 8.10
C ARG A 50 -11.78 2.61 7.44
N LEU A 51 -11.96 1.34 7.05
CA LEU A 51 -10.92 0.54 6.40
C LEU A 51 -10.78 0.91 4.92
N VAL A 52 -11.90 1.23 4.28
CA VAL A 52 -11.96 1.70 2.88
C VAL A 52 -11.30 3.08 2.77
N LYS A 53 -11.70 4.04 3.61
CA LYS A 53 -11.06 5.36 3.68
C LYS A 53 -9.56 5.27 3.94
N ARG A 54 -9.13 4.37 4.82
CA ARG A 54 -7.71 4.16 5.10
C ARG A 54 -6.92 3.60 3.92
N LEU A 55 -7.56 2.89 2.99
CA LEU A 55 -6.91 2.43 1.77
C LEU A 55 -6.71 3.58 0.77
N LEU A 56 -7.73 4.43 0.60
CA LEU A 56 -7.72 5.53 -0.36
C LEU A 56 -6.95 6.77 0.12
N MET A 57 -6.98 7.02 1.43
CA MET A 57 -6.32 8.12 2.10
C MET A 57 -5.40 7.54 3.18
N PRO A 58 -4.19 7.10 2.82
CA PRO A 58 -3.21 6.67 3.79
C PRO A 58 -2.88 7.85 4.72
N ALA A 59 -3.11 7.64 6.02
CA ALA A 59 -2.69 8.54 7.08
C ALA A 59 -1.25 8.25 7.50
#